data_AF-A0A8H1LFE1-F1
#
_entry.id   AF-A0A8H1LFE1-F1
#
_cell.length_a   1.000
_cell.length_b   1.000
_cell.length_c   1.000
_cell.angle_alpha   90.00
_cell.angle_beta   90.00
_cell.angle_gamma   90.00
#
_symmetry.space_group_name_H-M   'P 1'
#
loop_
_entity.id
_entity.type
_entity.pdbx_description
1 polymer ?
#
loop_
_entity_poly.entity_id
_entity_poly.type
_entity_poly.pdbx_seq_one_letter_code
_entity_poly.pdbx_strand_id
1 'polypeptide(L)'
;MVRLRPQRGAVRERGRPVRRPRRLPEEEAQAVNTDQDQSVDRATALIDLKRYEEAAAVLAHRIAEAPQDVSAWLEMARCHLGAGEHQRALEAADEVLRLDPKQPGAFIYRSTALRGLHRMEDAEAALREAVRLAPHYHRPYALLAEVLAFRAGRLRQQPARDAADALSRQHQASVLLEEASQLAQEGIRLGPDDVAAYMSAWKVAGVDGNHTVTDQLEKEILRIDPQHPFALAQQTRKAANTPGTRAADAADLVADALTADPASPDMQRELDSATYRLLRGTRWLALLCLLFTAVGLDLAFAPEDRAPDPLPLSLGQRLWDVLLLVPVWVFGALLRYRRRRRGVRLNVRSLLRRDGWARLAVGHAAAVMVCVLVITLVPWTERDVPRVMFWVTLVASLLTMYFDRPYTRAALASLRRRT
;
A
#
# COMPACT_ATOMS: atom_id res chain seq x y z
N MET A 1 17.16 71.88 30.47
CA MET A 1 17.39 71.99 31.93
C MET A 1 16.07 72.32 32.61
N VAL A 2 15.68 71.50 33.58
CA VAL A 2 14.86 71.80 34.78
C VAL A 2 13.45 72.39 34.53
N ARG A 3 12.39 71.55 34.54
CA ARG A 3 11.50 71.21 35.68
C ARG A 3 10.74 72.42 36.27
N LEU A 4 9.40 72.37 36.23
CA LEU A 4 8.49 72.29 37.38
C LEU A 4 7.02 72.64 36.99
N ARG A 5 6.13 71.66 37.13
CA ARG A 5 4.68 71.82 37.45
C ARG A 5 4.54 71.92 39.00
N PRO A 6 3.37 72.12 39.64
CA PRO A 6 1.98 72.42 39.20
C PRO A 6 1.24 73.44 40.12
N GLN A 7 -0.06 73.72 39.87
CA GLN A 7 -1.21 73.66 40.82
C GLN A 7 -2.42 74.46 40.27
N ARG A 8 -3.52 73.78 39.91
CA ARG A 8 -4.79 73.56 40.66
C ARG A 8 -5.79 74.72 40.57
N GLY A 9 -6.94 74.43 39.96
CA GLY A 9 -8.15 75.26 40.00
C GLY A 9 -9.33 74.49 39.41
N ALA A 10 -10.37 74.28 40.21
CA ALA A 10 -11.56 73.47 39.96
C ALA A 10 -12.49 74.05 38.86
N VAL A 11 -13.47 73.25 38.40
CA VAL A 11 -14.93 73.54 38.47
C VAL A 11 -15.78 72.67 37.51
N ARG A 12 -16.77 72.00 38.11
CA ARG A 12 -18.14 71.58 37.67
C ARG A 12 -18.41 70.78 36.37
N GLU A 13 -18.95 69.58 36.62
CA GLU A 13 -20.11 68.88 36.02
C GLU A 13 -20.47 69.05 34.54
N ARG A 14 -20.58 67.91 33.82
CA ARG A 14 -21.61 67.63 32.80
C ARG A 14 -21.82 66.13 32.67
N GLY A 15 -23.05 65.67 32.91
CA GLY A 15 -23.47 64.28 32.66
C GLY A 15 -23.27 63.89 31.19
N ARG A 16 -22.66 62.74 30.95
CA ARG A 16 -22.58 62.11 29.62
C ARG A 16 -23.74 61.12 29.47
N PRO A 17 -24.48 61.13 28.35
CA PRO A 17 -25.46 60.10 28.08
C PRO A 17 -24.72 58.78 27.82
N VAL A 18 -25.19 57.69 28.44
CA VAL A 18 -24.75 56.34 28.15
C VAL A 18 -25.10 56.04 26.69
N ARG A 19 -24.10 56.07 25.80
CA ARG A 19 -24.25 55.62 24.41
C ARG A 19 -24.60 54.13 24.44
N ARG A 20 -25.85 53.79 24.08
CA ARG A 20 -26.18 52.41 23.70
C ARG A 20 -25.28 51.99 22.52
N PRO A 21 -24.80 50.74 22.47
CA PRO A 21 -23.99 50.28 21.34
C PRO A 21 -24.80 50.43 20.05
N ARG A 22 -24.21 51.15 19.10
CA ARG A 22 -24.73 51.37 17.75
C ARG A 22 -24.88 49.98 17.11
N ARG A 23 -26.10 49.56 16.75
CA ARG A 23 -26.28 48.38 15.87
C ARG A 23 -25.45 48.66 14.61
N LEU A 24 -24.54 47.74 14.28
CA LEU A 24 -23.76 47.79 13.05
C LEU A 24 -24.73 47.85 11.85
N PRO A 25 -24.48 48.69 10.83
CA PRO A 25 -25.26 48.69 9.60
C PRO A 25 -25.29 47.29 8.99
N GLU A 26 -26.44 46.86 8.50
CA GLU A 26 -26.63 45.49 7.96
C GLU A 26 -25.64 45.16 6.84
N GLU A 27 -25.16 46.15 6.08
CA GLU A 27 -24.11 46.00 5.06
C GLU A 27 -22.73 45.68 5.66
N GLU A 28 -22.36 46.26 6.80
CA GLU A 28 -21.10 45.92 7.49
C GLU A 28 -21.19 44.53 8.12
N ALA A 29 -22.36 44.15 8.65
CA ALA A 29 -22.59 42.80 9.18
C ALA A 29 -22.57 41.73 8.06
N GLN A 30 -23.11 42.04 6.88
CA GLN A 30 -23.07 41.16 5.71
C GLN A 30 -21.67 41.08 5.09
N ALA A 31 -20.94 42.19 4.98
CA ALA A 31 -19.56 42.21 4.48
C ALA A 31 -18.63 41.44 5.43
N VAL A 32 -18.79 41.62 6.74
CA VAL A 32 -18.09 40.83 7.74
C VAL A 32 -18.42 39.36 7.54
N ASN A 33 -19.69 38.93 7.58
CA ASN A 33 -20.09 37.51 7.36
C ASN A 33 -19.53 36.92 6.05
N THR A 34 -19.48 37.70 4.97
CA THR A 34 -18.95 37.25 3.68
C THR A 34 -17.43 37.01 3.77
N ASP A 35 -16.69 37.90 4.45
CA ASP A 35 -15.25 37.75 4.68
C ASP A 35 -14.95 36.60 5.68
N GLN A 36 -15.85 36.41 6.67
CA GLN A 36 -15.83 35.28 7.61
C GLN A 36 -15.91 33.94 6.87
N ASP A 37 -16.92 33.77 6.03
CA ASP A 37 -17.13 32.56 5.23
C ASP A 37 -16.00 32.37 4.21
N GLN A 38 -15.52 33.45 3.58
CA GLN A 38 -14.41 33.40 2.62
C GLN A 38 -13.10 32.88 3.25
N SER A 39 -12.80 33.25 4.49
CA SER A 39 -11.58 32.79 5.17
C SER A 39 -11.61 31.28 5.47
N VAL A 40 -12.77 30.77 5.89
CA VAL A 40 -12.99 29.35 6.18
C VAL A 40 -12.96 28.55 4.88
N ASP A 41 -13.65 29.01 3.83
CA ASP A 41 -13.63 28.37 2.51
C ASP A 41 -12.21 28.30 1.93
N ARG A 42 -11.42 29.37 2.09
CA ARG A 42 -10.01 29.38 1.70
C ARG A 42 -9.20 28.34 2.48
N ALA A 43 -9.40 28.25 3.79
CA ALA A 43 -8.72 27.26 4.61
C ALA A 43 -9.13 25.83 4.21
N THR A 44 -10.42 25.60 3.93
CA THR A 44 -10.94 24.32 3.44
C THR A 44 -10.23 23.91 2.14
N ALA A 45 -10.10 24.82 1.18
CA ALA A 45 -9.38 24.56 -0.06
C ALA A 45 -7.88 24.25 0.18
N LEU A 46 -7.24 24.94 1.13
CA LEU A 46 -5.84 24.67 1.48
C LEU A 46 -5.67 23.29 2.15
N ILE A 47 -6.60 22.87 3.00
CA ILE A 47 -6.62 21.53 3.62
C ILE A 47 -6.77 20.46 2.54
N ASP A 48 -7.67 20.66 1.58
CA ASP A 48 -7.89 19.71 0.49
C ASP A 48 -6.65 19.59 -0.44
N LEU A 49 -5.89 20.69 -0.58
CA LEU A 49 -4.58 20.72 -1.24
C LEU A 49 -3.43 20.22 -0.35
N LYS A 50 -3.71 19.73 0.86
CA LYS A 50 -2.74 19.25 1.86
C LYS A 50 -1.72 20.30 2.32
N ARG A 51 -2.04 21.59 2.18
CA ARG A 51 -1.22 22.73 2.63
C ARG A 51 -1.60 23.12 4.05
N TYR A 52 -1.38 22.20 4.98
CA TYR A 52 -1.91 22.31 6.35
C TYR A 52 -1.33 23.48 7.15
N GLU A 53 -0.04 23.81 6.99
CA GLU A 53 0.56 24.94 7.69
C GLU A 53 -0.09 26.28 7.29
N GLU A 54 -0.36 26.46 6.00
CA GLU A 54 -1.01 27.67 5.49
C GLU A 54 -2.49 27.73 5.88
N ALA A 55 -3.19 26.60 5.84
CA ALA A 55 -4.57 26.51 6.32
C ALA A 55 -4.66 26.87 7.81
N ALA A 56 -3.75 26.33 8.64
CA ALA A 56 -3.69 26.63 10.07
C ALA A 56 -3.41 28.11 10.34
N ALA A 57 -2.56 28.77 9.53
CA ALA A 57 -2.31 30.20 9.66
C ALA A 57 -3.56 31.05 9.36
N VAL A 58 -4.30 30.72 8.28
CA VAL A 58 -5.56 31.39 7.94
C VAL A 58 -6.61 31.18 9.04
N LEU A 59 -6.76 29.94 9.52
CA LEU A 59 -7.73 29.61 10.57
C LEU A 59 -7.35 30.25 11.91
N ALA A 60 -6.06 30.34 12.25
CA ALA A 60 -5.63 30.99 13.49
C ALA A 60 -5.91 32.49 13.48
N HIS A 61 -5.72 33.17 12.33
CA HIS A 61 -6.13 34.57 12.17
C HIS A 61 -7.64 34.71 12.35
N ARG A 62 -8.42 33.84 11.69
CA ARG A 62 -9.88 33.84 11.78
C ARG A 62 -10.39 33.63 13.21
N ILE A 63 -9.82 32.68 13.92
CA ILE A 63 -10.14 32.40 15.33
C ILE A 63 -9.74 33.57 16.24
N ALA A 64 -8.64 34.27 15.95
CA ALA A 64 -8.24 35.45 16.72
C ALA A 64 -9.24 36.61 16.57
N GLU A 65 -9.82 36.78 15.38
CA GLU A 65 -10.85 37.79 15.11
C GLU A 65 -12.23 37.38 15.63
N ALA A 66 -12.58 36.09 15.50
CA ALA A 66 -13.85 35.52 15.91
C ALA A 66 -13.65 34.23 16.74
N PRO A 67 -13.34 34.33 18.05
CA PRO A 67 -13.05 33.16 18.88
C PRO A 67 -14.21 32.17 19.08
N GLN A 68 -15.43 32.59 18.74
CA GLN A 68 -16.66 31.79 18.84
C GLN A 68 -17.08 31.18 17.50
N ASP A 69 -16.28 31.33 16.44
CA ASP A 69 -16.56 30.73 15.14
C ASP A 69 -16.36 29.21 15.18
N VAL A 70 -17.48 28.49 15.34
CA VAL A 70 -17.53 27.03 15.37
C VAL A 70 -16.98 26.42 14.07
N SER A 71 -17.23 27.04 12.92
CA SER A 71 -16.78 26.52 11.62
C SER A 71 -15.26 26.59 11.50
N ALA A 72 -14.66 27.71 11.91
CA ALA A 72 -13.21 27.88 11.91
C ALA A 72 -12.52 26.89 12.86
N TRP A 73 -13.06 26.67 14.08
CA TRP A 73 -12.52 25.67 15.00
C TRP A 73 -12.68 24.23 14.46
N LEU A 74 -13.79 23.94 13.79
CA LEU A 74 -14.04 22.64 13.18
C LEU A 74 -13.07 22.35 12.04
N GLU A 75 -12.81 23.33 11.18
CA GLU A 75 -11.79 23.24 10.12
C GLU A 75 -10.37 23.21 10.69
N MET A 76 -10.11 23.87 11.83
CA MET A 76 -8.82 23.78 12.53
C MET A 76 -8.57 22.36 13.05
N ALA A 77 -9.58 21.71 13.62
CA ALA A 77 -9.50 20.31 14.03
C ALA A 77 -9.22 19.40 12.82
N ARG A 78 -9.92 19.60 11.70
CA ARG A 78 -9.67 18.88 10.43
C ARG A 78 -8.25 19.10 9.92
N CYS A 79 -7.75 20.33 9.97
CA CYS A 79 -6.41 20.72 9.56
C CYS A 79 -5.33 20.01 10.38
N HIS A 80 -5.44 20.06 11.72
CA HIS A 80 -4.50 19.39 12.61
C HIS A 80 -4.51 17.86 12.44
N LEU A 81 -5.67 17.25 12.18
CA LEU A 81 -5.74 15.84 11.82
C LEU A 81 -4.98 15.52 10.53
N GLY A 82 -5.16 16.34 9.49
CA GLY A 82 -4.44 16.22 8.23
C GLY A 82 -2.91 16.35 8.38
N ALA A 83 -2.47 17.22 9.29
CA ALA A 83 -1.06 17.41 9.64
C ALA A 83 -0.48 16.31 10.57
N GLY A 84 -1.32 15.42 11.11
CA GLY A 84 -0.89 14.40 12.08
C GLY A 84 -0.70 14.93 13.51
N GLU A 85 -1.12 16.17 13.79
CA GLU A 85 -1.00 16.83 15.09
C GLU A 85 -2.19 16.45 16.00
N HIS A 86 -2.27 15.17 16.39
CA HIS A 86 -3.45 14.62 17.05
C HIS A 86 -3.84 15.32 18.35
N GLN A 87 -2.87 15.79 19.15
CA GLN A 87 -3.17 16.53 20.39
C GLN A 87 -3.82 17.89 20.11
N ARG A 88 -3.31 18.63 19.13
CA ARG A 88 -3.88 19.93 18.72
C ARG A 88 -5.25 19.77 18.08
N ALA A 89 -5.45 18.70 17.31
CA ALA A 89 -6.75 18.34 16.76
C ALA A 89 -7.79 18.06 17.85
N LEU A 90 -7.38 17.36 18.92
CA LEU A 90 -8.24 17.08 20.07
C LEU A 90 -8.66 18.39 20.75
N GLU A 91 -7.70 19.29 21.02
CA GLU A 91 -7.97 20.59 21.63
C GLU A 91 -8.95 21.44 20.79
N ALA A 92 -8.74 21.52 19.48
CA ALA A 92 -9.64 22.24 18.59
C ALA A 92 -11.05 21.61 18.55
N ALA A 93 -11.16 20.27 18.55
CA ALA A 93 -12.45 19.60 18.59
C ALA A 93 -13.17 19.79 19.95
N ASP A 94 -12.44 19.80 21.06
CA ASP A 94 -12.99 20.08 22.38
C ASP A 94 -13.48 21.55 22.49
N GLU A 95 -12.79 22.51 21.85
CA GLU A 95 -13.29 23.89 21.75
C GLU A 95 -14.59 23.99 20.94
N VAL A 96 -14.71 23.23 19.84
CA VAL A 96 -16.00 23.13 19.13
C VAL A 96 -17.08 22.61 20.06
N LEU A 97 -16.83 21.53 20.82
CA LEU A 97 -17.81 20.97 21.75
C LEU A 97 -18.14 21.88 22.92
N ARG A 98 -17.23 22.78 23.31
CA ARG A 98 -17.49 23.82 24.30
C ARG A 98 -18.45 24.89 23.77
N LEU A 99 -18.32 25.25 22.49
CA LEU A 99 -19.14 26.26 21.82
C LEU A 99 -20.50 25.69 21.35
N ASP A 100 -20.48 24.49 20.77
CA ASP A 100 -21.63 23.72 20.32
C ASP A 100 -21.51 22.24 20.77
N PRO A 101 -22.11 21.89 21.91
CA PRO A 101 -22.05 20.53 22.47
C PRO A 101 -22.72 19.44 21.63
N LYS A 102 -23.49 19.81 20.58
CA LYS A 102 -24.24 18.87 19.76
C LYS A 102 -23.69 18.73 18.35
N GLN A 103 -22.49 19.26 18.07
CA GLN A 103 -21.91 19.23 16.74
C GLN A 103 -21.32 17.85 16.40
N PRO A 104 -21.93 17.04 15.50
CA PRO A 104 -21.50 15.66 15.24
C PRO A 104 -20.09 15.60 14.63
N GLY A 105 -19.73 16.58 13.80
CA GLY A 105 -18.40 16.69 13.19
C GLY A 105 -17.27 16.80 14.21
N ALA A 106 -17.52 17.48 15.34
CA ALA A 106 -16.54 17.62 16.40
C ALA A 106 -16.28 16.30 17.12
N PHE A 107 -17.33 15.50 17.38
CA PHE A 107 -17.18 14.16 17.92
C PHE A 107 -16.40 13.23 16.98
N ILE A 108 -16.61 13.35 15.67
CA ILE A 108 -15.84 12.59 14.67
C ILE A 108 -14.36 12.99 14.70
N TYR A 109 -14.04 14.28 14.69
CA TYR A 109 -12.63 14.73 14.74
C TYR A 109 -11.97 14.41 16.07
N ARG A 110 -12.67 14.60 17.19
CA ARG A 110 -12.26 14.18 18.52
C ARG A 110 -11.92 12.68 18.55
N SER A 111 -12.81 11.83 18.03
CA SER A 111 -12.54 10.39 17.98
C SER A 111 -11.33 10.03 17.12
N THR A 112 -11.14 10.73 15.99
CA THR A 112 -10.02 10.48 15.08
C THR A 112 -8.69 10.90 15.74
N ALA A 113 -8.68 12.03 16.45
CA ALA A 113 -7.55 12.48 17.25
C ALA A 113 -7.22 11.48 18.36
N LEU A 114 -8.23 11.03 19.11
CA LEU A 114 -8.07 10.05 20.18
C LEU A 114 -7.53 8.70 19.67
N ARG A 115 -7.96 8.24 18.48
CA ARG A 115 -7.39 7.05 17.82
C ARG A 115 -5.90 7.24 17.51
N GLY A 116 -5.51 8.41 17.00
CA GLY A 116 -4.10 8.76 16.75
C GLY A 116 -3.26 8.84 18.03
N LEU A 117 -3.90 9.15 19.17
CA LEU A 117 -3.30 9.13 20.51
C LEU A 117 -3.42 7.77 21.21
N HIS A 118 -3.89 6.72 20.53
CA HIS A 118 -4.11 5.37 21.07
C HIS A 118 -5.12 5.27 22.24
N ARG A 119 -6.02 6.24 22.39
CA ARG A 119 -7.10 6.27 23.40
C ARG A 119 -8.40 5.72 22.81
N MET A 120 -8.45 4.41 22.62
CA MET A 120 -9.53 3.75 21.85
C MET A 120 -10.89 3.78 22.55
N GLU A 121 -10.92 3.66 23.89
CA GLU A 121 -12.14 3.73 24.69
C GLU A 121 -12.80 5.12 24.60
N ASP A 122 -11.99 6.18 24.70
CA ASP A 122 -12.49 7.56 24.58
C ASP A 122 -12.97 7.86 23.15
N ALA A 123 -12.28 7.29 22.14
CA ALA A 123 -12.68 7.42 20.74
C ALA A 123 -14.03 6.72 20.48
N GLU A 124 -14.25 5.55 21.05
CA GLU A 124 -15.54 4.84 20.99
C GLU A 124 -16.66 5.70 21.59
N ALA A 125 -16.46 6.24 22.79
CA ALA A 125 -17.45 7.08 23.46
C ALA A 125 -17.83 8.31 22.60
N ALA A 126 -16.83 8.97 22.01
CA ALA A 126 -17.08 10.09 21.10
C ALA A 126 -17.88 9.67 19.85
N LEU A 127 -17.58 8.52 19.26
CA LEU A 127 -18.29 8.02 18.08
C LEU A 127 -19.73 7.57 18.40
N ARG A 128 -19.98 6.98 19.57
CA ARG A 128 -21.34 6.66 20.01
C ARG A 128 -22.18 7.93 20.16
N GLU A 129 -21.62 9.02 20.67
CA GLU A 129 -22.30 10.32 20.68
C GLU A 129 -22.54 10.88 19.27
N ALA A 130 -21.57 10.76 18.35
CA ALA A 130 -21.76 11.16 16.96
C ALA A 130 -22.91 10.40 16.28
N VAL A 131 -22.99 9.08 16.49
CA VAL A 131 -24.09 8.23 16.00
C VAL A 131 -25.43 8.65 16.61
N ARG A 132 -25.47 8.93 17.92
CA ARG A 132 -26.68 9.37 18.62
C ARG A 132 -27.20 10.71 18.09
N LEU A 133 -26.31 11.64 17.78
CA LEU A 133 -26.64 12.98 17.30
C LEU A 133 -27.00 13.01 15.81
N ALA A 134 -26.40 12.13 14.99
CA ALA A 134 -26.60 12.06 13.55
C ALA A 134 -26.78 10.61 13.07
N PRO A 135 -27.92 9.96 13.35
CA PRO A 135 -28.15 8.54 13.04
C PRO A 135 -28.24 8.24 11.53
N HIS A 136 -28.40 9.25 10.69
CA HIS A 136 -28.42 9.09 9.23
C HIS A 136 -27.07 9.38 8.57
N TYR A 137 -26.04 9.71 9.36
CA TYR A 137 -24.71 9.97 8.84
C TYR A 137 -23.87 8.69 8.89
N HIS A 138 -23.48 8.17 7.72
CA HIS A 138 -22.76 6.89 7.60
C HIS A 138 -21.36 6.88 8.25
N ARG A 139 -20.64 8.01 8.21
CA ARG A 139 -19.22 8.06 8.58
C ARG A 139 -18.93 7.69 10.05
N PRO A 140 -19.69 8.16 11.07
CA PRO A 140 -19.57 7.68 12.44
C PRO A 140 -19.67 6.16 12.61
N TYR A 141 -20.59 5.50 11.89
CA TYR A 141 -20.76 4.04 11.96
C TYR A 141 -19.52 3.30 11.46
N ALA A 142 -18.98 3.73 10.31
CA ALA A 142 -17.77 3.17 9.73
C ALA A 142 -16.55 3.32 10.67
N LEU A 143 -16.37 4.51 11.27
CA LEU A 143 -15.29 4.75 12.22
C LEU A 143 -15.48 3.97 13.54
N LEU A 144 -16.72 3.85 14.03
CA LEU A 144 -17.01 3.09 15.25
C LEU A 144 -16.72 1.60 15.04
N ALA A 145 -17.12 1.05 13.91
CA ALA A 145 -16.80 -0.31 13.52
C ALA A 145 -15.28 -0.57 13.50
N GLU A 146 -14.49 0.37 12.96
CA GLU A 146 -13.02 0.26 12.98
C GLU A 146 -12.44 0.27 14.40
N VAL A 147 -12.96 1.10 15.30
CA VAL A 147 -12.51 1.17 16.70
C VAL A 147 -12.81 -0.14 17.43
N LEU A 148 -14.03 -0.68 17.28
CA LEU A 148 -14.42 -1.94 17.90
C LEU A 148 -13.61 -3.13 17.36
N ALA A 149 -13.40 -3.20 16.05
CA ALA A 149 -12.55 -4.22 15.44
C ALA A 149 -11.09 -4.12 15.92
N PHE A 150 -10.54 -2.91 16.06
CA PHE A 150 -9.22 -2.72 16.62
C PHE A 150 -9.13 -3.22 18.07
N ARG A 151 -10.11 -2.87 18.92
CA ARG A 151 -10.17 -3.34 20.32
C ARG A 151 -10.27 -4.86 20.39
N ALA A 152 -11.10 -5.47 19.55
CA ALA A 152 -11.22 -6.93 19.46
C ALA A 152 -9.90 -7.60 19.03
N GLY A 153 -9.22 -7.05 18.01
CA GLY A 153 -7.91 -7.53 17.58
C GLY A 153 -6.85 -7.42 18.69
N ARG A 154 -6.86 -6.31 19.45
CA ARG A 154 -5.97 -6.13 20.61
C ARG A 154 -6.25 -7.14 21.73
N LEU A 155 -7.52 -7.40 22.05
CA LEU A 155 -7.91 -8.39 23.04
C LEU A 155 -7.43 -9.80 22.65
N ARG A 156 -7.55 -10.17 21.37
CA ARG A 156 -7.06 -11.46 20.84
C ARG A 156 -5.55 -11.61 20.93
N GLN A 157 -4.79 -10.52 20.81
CA GLN A 157 -3.32 -10.54 20.83
C GLN A 157 -2.70 -10.53 22.24
N GLN A 158 -3.44 -10.11 23.26
CA GLN A 158 -2.91 -10.02 24.61
C GLN A 158 -2.67 -11.43 25.20
N PRO A 159 -1.53 -11.66 25.90
CA PRO A 159 -1.26 -12.95 26.53
C PRO A 159 -2.29 -13.22 27.64
N ALA A 160 -2.94 -14.38 27.58
CA ALA A 160 -3.87 -14.81 28.61
C ALA A 160 -3.12 -15.25 29.86
N ARG A 161 -3.70 -14.98 31.04
CA ARG A 161 -3.14 -15.44 32.32
C ARG A 161 -3.38 -16.93 32.54
N ASP A 162 -4.57 -17.39 32.17
CA ASP A 162 -5.02 -18.77 32.26
C ASP A 162 -6.06 -19.08 31.16
N ALA A 163 -6.56 -20.32 31.14
CA ALA A 163 -7.54 -20.75 30.14
C ALA A 163 -8.91 -20.06 30.27
N ALA A 164 -9.32 -19.67 31.48
CA ALA A 164 -10.59 -19.00 31.72
C ALA A 164 -10.58 -17.56 31.19
N ASP A 165 -9.48 -16.84 31.44
CA ASP A 165 -9.19 -15.53 30.88
C ASP A 165 -9.08 -15.58 29.35
N ALA A 166 -8.43 -16.61 28.79
CA ALA A 166 -8.38 -16.81 27.34
C ALA A 166 -9.79 -16.94 26.72
N LEU A 167 -10.65 -17.78 27.30
CA LEU A 167 -12.01 -17.98 26.82
C LEU A 167 -12.87 -16.72 26.98
N SER A 168 -12.74 -16.01 28.11
CA SER A 168 -13.44 -14.75 28.36
C SER A 168 -13.07 -13.68 27.33
N ARG A 169 -11.77 -13.50 27.05
CA ARG A 169 -11.30 -12.54 26.03
C ARG A 169 -11.72 -12.95 24.63
N GLN A 170 -11.71 -14.24 24.31
CA GLN A 170 -12.20 -14.73 23.02
C GLN A 170 -13.68 -14.37 22.84
N HIS A 171 -14.50 -14.60 23.87
CA HIS A 171 -15.91 -14.25 23.87
C HIS A 171 -16.14 -12.72 23.76
N GLN A 172 -15.39 -11.92 24.52
CA GLN A 172 -15.47 -10.46 24.43
C GLN A 172 -15.07 -9.96 23.03
N ALA A 173 -14.02 -10.53 22.45
CA ALA A 173 -13.58 -10.17 21.10
C ALA A 173 -14.61 -10.57 20.03
N SER A 174 -15.30 -11.72 20.18
CA SER A 174 -16.38 -12.09 19.25
C SER A 174 -17.57 -11.15 19.34
N VAL A 175 -17.98 -10.74 20.55
CA VAL A 175 -19.08 -9.79 20.74
C VAL A 175 -18.75 -8.43 20.10
N LEU A 176 -17.53 -7.93 20.31
CA LEU A 176 -17.08 -6.67 19.70
C LEU A 176 -17.03 -6.75 18.18
N LEU A 177 -16.62 -7.89 17.60
CA LEU A 177 -16.57 -8.06 16.14
C LEU A 177 -17.96 -8.18 15.53
N GLU A 178 -18.90 -8.80 16.24
CA GLU A 178 -20.29 -8.87 15.81
C GLU A 178 -20.92 -7.46 15.76
N GLU A 179 -20.75 -6.66 16.83
CA GLU A 179 -21.18 -5.26 16.86
C GLU A 179 -20.48 -4.44 15.76
N ALA A 180 -19.16 -4.60 15.59
CA ALA A 180 -18.41 -3.92 14.54
C ALA A 180 -18.92 -4.25 13.13
N SER A 181 -19.26 -5.52 12.88
CA SER A 181 -19.80 -5.97 11.58
C SER A 181 -21.16 -5.33 11.30
N GLN A 182 -22.06 -5.31 12.30
CA GLN A 182 -23.37 -4.67 12.18
C GLN A 182 -23.25 -3.17 11.90
N LEU A 183 -22.37 -2.46 12.62
CA LEU A 183 -22.13 -1.04 12.41
C LEU A 183 -21.51 -0.75 11.04
N ALA A 184 -20.60 -1.60 10.56
CA ALA A 184 -20.03 -1.46 9.22
C ALA A 184 -21.10 -1.64 8.12
N GLN A 185 -22.00 -2.62 8.29
CA GLN A 185 -23.14 -2.81 7.39
C GLN A 185 -24.10 -1.62 7.41
N GLU A 186 -24.36 -1.05 8.58
CA GLU A 186 -25.20 0.14 8.72
C GLU A 186 -24.55 1.36 8.04
N GLY A 187 -23.23 1.51 8.17
CA GLY A 187 -22.46 2.52 7.43
C GLY A 187 -22.62 2.35 5.91
N ILE A 188 -22.53 1.13 5.39
CA ILE A 188 -22.77 0.85 3.96
C ILE A 188 -24.22 1.14 3.57
N ARG A 189 -25.20 0.77 4.40
CA ARG A 189 -26.62 1.01 4.15
C ARG A 189 -26.94 2.50 4.01
N LEU A 190 -26.32 3.33 4.86
CA LEU A 190 -26.51 4.78 4.88
C LEU A 190 -25.67 5.50 3.80
N GLY A 191 -24.58 4.91 3.35
CA GLY A 191 -23.67 5.47 2.34
C GLY A 191 -23.19 4.42 1.33
N PRO A 192 -24.06 3.91 0.44
CA PRO A 192 -23.73 2.80 -0.47
C PRO A 192 -22.74 3.17 -1.58
N ASP A 193 -22.52 4.46 -1.81
CA ASP A 193 -21.57 4.97 -2.81
C ASP A 193 -20.25 5.45 -2.17
N ASP A 194 -20.12 5.38 -0.84
CA ASP A 194 -18.91 5.79 -0.13
C ASP A 194 -17.93 4.62 0.02
N VAL A 195 -16.82 4.70 -0.70
CA VAL A 195 -15.70 3.73 -0.62
C VAL A 195 -15.21 3.56 0.82
N ALA A 196 -15.23 4.60 1.66
CA ALA A 196 -14.75 4.52 3.03
C ALA A 196 -15.57 3.54 3.88
N ALA A 197 -16.89 3.45 3.65
CA ALA A 197 -17.76 2.50 4.35
C ALA A 197 -17.39 1.05 4.04
N TYR A 198 -17.16 0.73 2.76
CA TYR A 198 -16.69 -0.60 2.34
C TYR A 198 -15.29 -0.90 2.84
N MET A 199 -14.39 0.09 2.88
CA MET A 199 -13.05 -0.06 3.45
C MET A 199 -13.09 -0.37 4.95
N SER A 200 -13.97 0.27 5.71
CA SER A 200 -14.16 -0.04 7.13
C SER A 200 -14.72 -1.45 7.32
N ALA A 201 -15.72 -1.87 6.55
CA ALA A 201 -16.22 -3.25 6.56
C ALA A 201 -15.14 -4.27 6.19
N TRP A 202 -14.28 -3.95 5.21
CA TRP A 202 -13.17 -4.81 4.80
C TRP A 202 -12.17 -5.00 5.95
N LYS A 203 -11.84 -3.94 6.70
CA LYS A 203 -10.98 -4.03 7.88
C LYS A 203 -11.60 -4.92 8.97
N VAL A 204 -12.90 -4.76 9.25
CA VAL A 204 -13.62 -5.57 10.24
C VAL A 204 -13.57 -7.06 9.85
N ALA A 205 -13.94 -7.38 8.59
CA ALA A 205 -13.90 -8.74 8.07
C ALA A 205 -12.47 -9.34 8.08
N GLY A 206 -11.45 -8.50 7.85
CA GLY A 206 -10.04 -8.87 7.94
C GLY A 206 -9.63 -9.27 9.37
N VAL A 207 -10.08 -8.54 10.40
CA VAL A 207 -9.81 -8.89 11.81
C VAL A 207 -10.55 -10.17 12.21
N ASP A 208 -11.74 -10.39 11.66
CA ASP A 208 -12.49 -11.62 11.89
C ASP A 208 -11.85 -12.85 11.20
N GLY A 209 -11.13 -12.62 10.10
CA GLY A 209 -10.50 -13.67 9.29
C GLY A 209 -11.43 -14.20 8.19
N ASN A 210 -12.49 -13.46 7.86
CA ASN A 210 -13.47 -13.86 6.87
C ASN A 210 -13.02 -13.47 5.44
N HIS A 211 -12.20 -14.33 4.83
CA HIS A 211 -11.63 -14.06 3.51
C HIS A 211 -12.66 -13.94 2.37
N THR A 212 -13.80 -14.64 2.47
CA THR A 212 -14.83 -14.59 1.43
C THR A 212 -15.53 -13.23 1.42
N VAL A 213 -15.81 -12.67 2.59
CA VAL A 213 -16.39 -11.33 2.74
C VAL A 213 -15.38 -10.27 2.31
N THR A 214 -14.09 -10.39 2.67
CA THR A 214 -13.07 -9.43 2.21
C THR A 214 -12.96 -9.41 0.69
N ASP A 215 -13.05 -10.57 0.03
CA ASP A 215 -13.00 -10.66 -1.44
C ASP A 215 -14.22 -10.01 -2.11
N GLN A 216 -15.40 -10.15 -1.51
CA GLN A 216 -16.61 -9.50 -2.00
C GLN A 216 -16.51 -7.98 -1.85
N LEU A 217 -16.09 -7.50 -0.68
CA LEU A 217 -15.95 -6.06 -0.41
C LEU A 217 -14.91 -5.40 -1.32
N GLU A 218 -13.79 -6.07 -1.61
CA GLU A 218 -12.80 -5.56 -2.58
C GLU A 218 -13.38 -5.38 -3.98
N LYS A 219 -14.25 -6.30 -4.42
CA LYS A 219 -14.93 -6.18 -5.72
C LYS A 219 -15.94 -5.03 -5.73
N GLU A 220 -16.68 -4.84 -4.64
CA GLU A 220 -17.58 -3.70 -4.49
C GLU A 220 -16.83 -2.36 -4.47
N ILE A 221 -15.68 -2.29 -3.80
CA ILE A 221 -14.82 -1.10 -3.85
C ILE A 221 -14.40 -0.79 -5.29
N LEU A 222 -13.99 -1.80 -6.05
CA LEU A 222 -13.63 -1.64 -7.47
C LEU A 222 -14.83 -1.33 -8.38
N ARG A 223 -16.06 -1.67 -7.97
CA ARG A 223 -17.28 -1.27 -8.68
C ARG A 223 -17.52 0.23 -8.55
N ILE A 224 -17.25 0.80 -7.37
CA ILE A 224 -17.43 2.23 -7.07
C ILE A 224 -16.24 3.04 -7.63
N ASP A 225 -15.02 2.61 -7.34
CA ASP A 225 -13.78 3.21 -7.84
C ASP A 225 -12.89 2.13 -8.51
N PRO A 226 -12.98 2.00 -9.85
CA PRO A 226 -12.22 0.99 -10.61
C PRO A 226 -10.69 1.12 -10.50
N GLN A 227 -10.17 2.29 -10.13
CA GLN A 227 -8.75 2.54 -9.99
C GLN A 227 -8.30 2.63 -8.53
N HIS A 228 -9.17 2.25 -7.57
CA HIS A 228 -8.87 2.31 -6.15
C HIS A 228 -7.57 1.55 -5.83
N PRO A 229 -6.48 2.25 -5.42
CA PRO A 229 -5.14 1.66 -5.38
C PRO A 229 -5.04 0.42 -4.51
N PHE A 230 -5.69 0.46 -3.35
CA PHE A 230 -5.66 -0.63 -2.38
C PHE A 230 -6.39 -1.87 -2.90
N ALA A 231 -7.63 -1.72 -3.39
CA ALA A 231 -8.45 -2.86 -3.80
C ALA A 231 -7.88 -3.50 -5.07
N LEU A 232 -7.38 -2.68 -5.99
CA LEU A 232 -6.71 -3.14 -7.20
C LEU A 232 -5.43 -3.91 -6.86
N ALA A 233 -4.63 -3.43 -5.91
CA ALA A 233 -3.44 -4.13 -5.45
C ALA A 233 -3.77 -5.50 -4.83
N GLN A 234 -4.81 -5.61 -4.00
CA GLN A 234 -5.22 -6.88 -3.39
C GLN A 234 -5.67 -7.89 -4.45
N GLN A 235 -6.56 -7.49 -5.37
CA GLN A 235 -7.04 -8.37 -6.43
C GLN A 235 -5.93 -8.78 -7.39
N THR A 236 -5.04 -7.85 -7.74
CA THR A 236 -3.88 -8.12 -8.60
C THR A 236 -2.94 -9.13 -7.94
N ARG A 237 -2.66 -8.97 -6.64
CA ARG A 237 -1.84 -9.92 -5.88
C ARG A 237 -2.47 -11.31 -5.86
N LYS A 238 -3.79 -11.41 -5.67
CA LYS A 238 -4.51 -12.70 -5.68
C LYS A 238 -4.41 -13.36 -7.07
N ALA A 239 -4.68 -12.62 -8.13
CA ALA A 239 -4.57 -13.12 -9.51
C ALA A 239 -3.14 -13.53 -9.88
N ALA A 240 -2.14 -12.72 -9.50
CA ALA A 240 -0.73 -12.97 -9.76
C ALA A 240 -0.18 -14.20 -9.02
N ASN A 241 -0.74 -14.55 -7.86
CA ASN A 241 -0.33 -15.68 -7.04
C ASN A 241 -1.24 -16.91 -7.14
N THR A 242 -2.27 -16.86 -8.00
CA THR A 242 -3.14 -18.01 -8.25
C THR A 242 -2.33 -19.18 -8.81
N PRO A 243 -2.50 -20.42 -8.30
CA PRO A 243 -1.81 -21.59 -8.83
C PRO A 243 -2.03 -21.73 -10.33
N GLY A 244 -0.94 -21.88 -11.10
CA GLY A 244 -0.99 -21.99 -12.55
C GLY A 244 -0.78 -20.67 -13.32
N THR A 245 -0.86 -19.51 -12.65
CA THR A 245 -0.51 -18.23 -13.29
C THR A 245 0.97 -18.22 -13.67
N ARG A 246 1.28 -18.03 -14.96
CA ARG A 246 2.68 -17.95 -15.41
C ARG A 246 3.31 -16.68 -14.85
N ALA A 247 4.58 -16.74 -14.44
CA ALA A 247 5.30 -15.60 -13.87
C ALA A 247 5.27 -14.34 -14.75
N ALA A 248 5.18 -14.52 -16.07
CA ALA A 248 5.14 -13.43 -17.01
C ALA A 248 3.76 -12.77 -17.10
N ASP A 249 2.68 -13.55 -16.99
CA ASP A 249 1.31 -13.04 -16.98
C ASP A 249 1.05 -12.33 -15.64
N ALA A 250 1.61 -12.86 -14.54
CA ALA A 250 1.65 -12.16 -13.24
C ALA A 250 2.38 -10.81 -13.32
N ALA A 251 3.51 -10.73 -14.02
CA ALA A 251 4.25 -9.46 -14.18
C ALA A 251 3.47 -8.44 -15.03
N ASP A 252 2.77 -8.89 -16.07
CA ASP A 252 1.92 -8.03 -16.90
C ASP A 252 0.72 -7.50 -16.09
N LEU A 253 0.07 -8.35 -15.26
CA LEU A 253 -1.01 -7.93 -14.35
C LEU A 253 -0.55 -6.86 -13.33
N VAL A 254 0.60 -7.06 -12.69
CA VAL A 254 1.13 -6.08 -11.73
C VAL A 254 1.55 -4.78 -12.44
N ALA A 255 2.11 -4.86 -13.65
CA ALA A 255 2.44 -3.69 -14.44
C ALA A 255 1.20 -2.89 -14.85
N ASP A 256 0.07 -3.56 -15.10
CA ASP A 256 -1.22 -2.92 -15.38
C ASP A 256 -1.79 -2.24 -14.13
N ALA A 257 -1.73 -2.89 -12.97
CA ALA A 257 -2.16 -2.27 -11.71
C ALA A 257 -1.33 -1.02 -11.33
N LEU A 258 -0.02 -1.03 -11.61
CA LEU A 258 0.86 0.12 -11.42
C LEU A 258 0.53 1.33 -12.31
N THR A 259 -0.32 1.19 -13.32
CA THR A 259 -0.80 2.36 -14.08
C THR A 259 -1.79 3.20 -13.28
N ALA A 260 -2.54 2.60 -12.35
CA ALA A 260 -3.45 3.31 -11.46
C ALA A 260 -2.69 4.00 -10.31
N ASP A 261 -1.66 3.34 -9.77
CA ASP A 261 -0.78 3.92 -8.75
C ASP A 261 0.71 3.63 -9.04
N PRO A 262 1.37 4.49 -9.84
CA PRO A 262 2.78 4.32 -10.18
C PRO A 262 3.73 4.46 -8.98
N ALA A 263 3.31 5.16 -7.93
CA ALA A 263 4.12 5.47 -6.76
C ALA A 263 4.08 4.36 -5.70
N SER A 264 3.22 3.36 -5.85
CA SER A 264 3.05 2.26 -4.91
C SER A 264 4.35 1.46 -4.69
N PRO A 265 5.02 1.58 -3.52
CA PRO A 265 6.24 0.82 -3.24
C PRO A 265 5.95 -0.68 -3.08
N ASP A 266 4.72 -1.03 -2.69
CA ASP A 266 4.28 -2.41 -2.52
C ASP A 266 4.11 -3.10 -3.88
N MET A 267 3.45 -2.45 -4.83
CA MET A 267 3.29 -3.02 -6.18
C MET A 267 4.59 -3.01 -6.98
N GLN A 268 5.48 -2.03 -6.75
CA GLN A 268 6.82 -2.08 -7.34
C GLN A 268 7.60 -3.33 -6.87
N ARG A 269 7.52 -3.68 -5.57
CA ARG A 269 8.14 -4.91 -5.05
C ARG A 269 7.50 -6.18 -5.60
N GLU A 270 6.18 -6.20 -5.78
CA GLU A 270 5.48 -7.30 -6.47
C GLU A 270 5.96 -7.45 -7.91
N LEU A 271 6.12 -6.34 -8.64
CA LEU A 271 6.60 -6.34 -10.01
C LEU A 271 8.04 -6.86 -10.08
N ASP A 272 8.90 -6.46 -9.14
CA ASP A 272 10.27 -6.95 -9.04
C ASP A 272 10.30 -8.46 -8.81
N SER A 273 9.48 -8.97 -7.89
CA SER A 273 9.33 -10.40 -7.62
C SER A 273 8.85 -11.16 -8.87
N ALA A 274 7.81 -10.67 -9.55
CA ALA A 274 7.27 -11.30 -10.75
C ALA A 274 8.29 -11.26 -11.92
N THR A 275 8.98 -10.13 -12.10
CA THR A 275 10.04 -9.94 -13.10
C THR A 275 11.23 -10.87 -12.82
N TYR A 276 11.62 -11.01 -11.57
CA TYR A 276 12.67 -11.93 -11.17
C TYR A 276 12.31 -13.39 -11.47
N ARG A 277 11.07 -13.82 -11.16
CA ARG A 277 10.58 -15.16 -11.51
C ARG A 277 10.62 -15.40 -13.03
N LEU A 278 10.31 -14.38 -13.84
CA LEU A 278 10.44 -14.43 -15.29
C LEU A 278 11.91 -14.64 -15.73
N LEU A 279 12.84 -13.86 -15.16
CA LEU A 279 14.27 -13.97 -15.47
C LEU A 279 14.84 -15.32 -15.05
N ARG A 280 14.47 -15.82 -13.87
CA ARG A 280 14.87 -17.15 -13.38
C ARG A 280 14.41 -18.27 -14.33
N GLY A 281 13.26 -18.10 -15.00
CA GLY A 281 12.76 -19.05 -15.98
C GLY A 281 13.70 -19.28 -17.18
N THR A 282 14.57 -18.31 -17.52
CA THR A 282 15.52 -18.48 -18.64
C THR A 282 16.61 -19.51 -18.34
N ARG A 283 16.89 -19.77 -17.06
CA ARG A 283 17.87 -20.76 -16.61
C ARG A 283 17.40 -22.19 -16.90
N TRP A 284 16.10 -22.45 -16.82
CA TRP A 284 15.52 -23.75 -17.21
C TRP A 284 15.64 -24.00 -18.72
N LEU A 285 15.48 -22.95 -19.53
CA LEU A 285 15.67 -23.06 -20.98
C LEU A 285 17.14 -23.37 -21.30
N ALA A 286 18.09 -22.71 -20.62
CA ALA A 286 19.52 -22.97 -20.80
C ALA A 286 19.90 -24.40 -20.36
N LEU A 287 19.34 -24.90 -19.25
CA LEU A 287 19.55 -26.28 -18.80
C LEU A 287 18.96 -27.30 -19.78
N LEU A 288 17.82 -27.02 -20.40
CA LEU A 288 17.24 -27.87 -21.42
C LEU A 288 18.15 -27.95 -22.66
N CYS A 289 18.73 -26.83 -23.08
CA CYS A 289 19.73 -26.81 -24.15
C CYS A 289 20.99 -27.62 -23.77
N LEU A 290 21.46 -27.50 -22.52
CA LEU A 290 22.60 -28.27 -22.01
C LEU A 290 22.31 -29.78 -22.01
N LEU A 291 21.14 -30.19 -21.53
CA LEU A 291 20.70 -31.59 -21.52
C LEU A 291 20.54 -32.15 -22.94
N PHE A 292 19.93 -31.39 -23.86
CA PHE A 292 19.80 -31.78 -25.26
C PHE A 292 21.17 -32.04 -25.89
N THR A 293 22.14 -31.15 -25.66
CA THR A 293 23.52 -31.29 -26.14
C THR A 293 24.21 -32.51 -25.53
N ALA A 294 23.98 -32.77 -24.24
CA ALA A 294 24.55 -33.91 -23.55
C ALA A 294 24.00 -35.26 -24.03
N VAL A 295 22.71 -35.31 -24.41
CA VAL A 295 22.09 -36.49 -25.02
C VAL A 295 22.60 -36.67 -26.45
N GLY A 296 22.66 -35.60 -27.26
CA GLY A 296 23.12 -35.68 -28.64
C GLY A 296 24.59 -36.08 -28.81
N LEU A 297 25.43 -35.86 -27.79
CA LEU A 297 26.85 -36.21 -27.77
C LEU A 297 27.18 -37.43 -26.88
N ASP A 298 26.18 -38.13 -26.35
CA ASP A 298 26.36 -39.25 -25.41
C ASP A 298 27.30 -38.93 -24.22
N LEU A 299 27.22 -37.70 -23.70
CA LEU A 299 28.09 -37.24 -22.60
C LEU A 299 27.63 -37.77 -21.24
N ALA A 300 26.32 -37.97 -21.07
CA ALA A 300 25.68 -38.23 -19.77
C ALA A 300 25.01 -39.62 -19.63
N PHE A 301 24.56 -40.24 -20.74
CA PHE A 301 23.68 -41.43 -20.71
C PHE A 301 24.10 -42.55 -21.66
N ALA A 302 25.40 -42.66 -21.98
CA ALA A 302 25.88 -43.73 -22.86
C ALA A 302 25.56 -45.12 -22.26
N PRO A 303 24.74 -45.96 -22.91
CA PRO A 303 24.51 -47.34 -22.47
C PRO A 303 25.81 -48.14 -22.58
N GLU A 304 26.14 -48.98 -21.61
CA GLU A 304 27.35 -49.82 -21.63
C GLU A 304 27.44 -50.70 -22.88
N ASP A 305 26.31 -51.02 -23.51
CA ASP A 305 26.20 -51.93 -24.66
C ASP A 305 26.26 -51.23 -26.03
N ARG A 306 26.28 -49.89 -26.10
CA ARG A 306 26.25 -49.15 -27.38
C ARG A 306 27.61 -48.56 -27.72
N ALA A 307 28.15 -48.93 -28.89
CA ALA A 307 29.37 -48.32 -29.41
C ALA A 307 29.15 -46.79 -29.55
N PRO A 308 29.99 -45.96 -28.90
CA PRO A 308 29.83 -44.52 -28.94
C PRO A 308 30.02 -43.96 -30.37
N ASP A 309 29.19 -43.00 -30.80
CA ASP A 309 29.37 -42.34 -32.10
C ASP A 309 30.79 -41.78 -32.30
N PRO A 310 31.39 -41.91 -33.50
CA PRO A 310 32.74 -41.45 -33.74
C PRO A 310 32.84 -39.92 -33.64
N LEU A 311 33.74 -39.45 -32.79
CA LEU A 311 34.17 -38.06 -32.75
C LEU A 311 35.40 -37.88 -33.65
N PRO A 312 35.58 -36.73 -34.33
CA PRO A 312 34.72 -35.53 -34.30
C PRO A 312 33.43 -35.64 -35.13
N LEU A 313 32.30 -35.12 -34.61
CA LEU A 313 31.08 -34.93 -35.41
C LEU A 313 31.37 -34.09 -36.67
N SER A 314 30.63 -34.34 -37.76
CA SER A 314 30.74 -33.54 -38.98
C SER A 314 30.41 -32.06 -38.73
N LEU A 315 31.07 -31.16 -39.46
CA LEU A 315 30.82 -29.72 -39.38
C LEU A 315 29.35 -29.39 -39.67
N GLY A 316 28.72 -30.12 -40.60
CA GLY A 316 27.30 -29.97 -40.93
C GLY A 316 26.38 -30.28 -39.75
N GLN A 317 26.63 -31.38 -39.03
CA GLN A 317 25.81 -31.78 -37.88
C GLN A 317 25.93 -30.79 -36.72
N ARG A 318 27.13 -30.29 -36.43
CA ARG A 318 27.35 -29.27 -35.39
C ARG A 318 26.67 -27.95 -35.71
N LEU A 319 26.75 -27.51 -36.96
CA LEU A 319 26.06 -26.29 -37.39
C LEU A 319 24.54 -26.45 -37.30
N TRP A 320 24.02 -27.65 -37.54
CA TRP A 320 22.60 -27.97 -37.38
C TRP A 320 22.15 -27.94 -35.92
N ASP A 321 22.93 -28.53 -35.01
CA ASP A 321 22.65 -28.51 -33.57
C ASP A 321 22.66 -27.07 -33.02
N VAL A 322 23.64 -26.25 -33.45
CA VAL A 322 23.71 -24.84 -33.07
C VAL A 322 22.55 -24.03 -33.64
N LEU A 323 22.15 -24.29 -34.90
CA LEU A 323 21.02 -23.63 -35.54
C LEU A 323 19.68 -23.98 -34.87
N LEU A 324 19.56 -25.15 -34.25
CA LEU A 324 18.39 -25.48 -33.44
C LEU A 324 18.47 -24.84 -32.05
N LEU A 325 19.60 -24.96 -31.35
CA LEU A 325 19.69 -24.61 -29.93
C LEU A 325 19.77 -23.11 -29.65
N VAL A 326 20.61 -22.38 -30.40
CA VAL A 326 20.87 -20.96 -30.11
C VAL A 326 19.66 -20.10 -30.48
N PRO A 327 19.02 -20.26 -31.65
CA PRO A 327 17.78 -19.56 -31.95
C PRO A 327 16.66 -19.94 -30.99
N VAL A 328 16.49 -21.21 -30.60
CA VAL A 328 15.45 -21.58 -29.62
C VAL A 328 15.64 -20.86 -28.28
N TRP A 329 16.88 -20.74 -27.79
CA TRP A 329 17.14 -20.01 -26.55
C TRP A 329 17.08 -18.49 -26.72
N VAL A 330 17.78 -17.92 -27.71
CA VAL A 330 17.83 -16.47 -27.95
C VAL A 330 16.47 -15.95 -28.38
N PHE A 331 15.83 -16.57 -29.37
CA PHE A 331 14.48 -16.21 -29.81
C PHE A 331 13.44 -16.51 -28.74
N GLY A 332 13.57 -17.63 -28.00
CA GLY A 332 12.69 -17.94 -26.88
C GLY A 332 12.74 -16.89 -25.77
N ALA A 333 13.95 -16.50 -25.33
CA ALA A 333 14.15 -15.46 -24.33
C ALA A 333 13.75 -14.07 -24.85
N LEU A 334 14.12 -13.74 -26.08
CA LEU A 334 13.82 -12.46 -26.73
C LEU A 334 12.33 -12.28 -27.00
N LEU A 335 11.63 -13.31 -27.49
CA LEU A 335 10.17 -13.28 -27.65
C LEU A 335 9.48 -13.12 -26.30
N ARG A 336 9.93 -13.86 -25.28
CA ARG A 336 9.38 -13.77 -23.92
C ARG A 336 9.56 -12.38 -23.30
N TYR A 337 10.58 -11.62 -23.72
CA TYR A 337 10.82 -10.23 -23.35
C TYR A 337 10.09 -9.21 -24.24
N ARG A 338 10.14 -9.35 -25.58
CA ARG A 338 9.59 -8.37 -26.53
C ARG A 338 8.07 -8.34 -26.53
N ARG A 339 7.41 -9.49 -26.31
CA ARG A 339 5.95 -9.59 -26.19
C ARG A 339 5.37 -9.00 -24.90
N ARG A 340 6.21 -8.50 -23.98
CA ARG A 340 5.77 -7.96 -22.68
C ARG A 340 5.46 -6.48 -22.72
N ARG A 341 4.64 -6.05 -21.76
CA ARG A 341 4.28 -4.64 -21.56
C ARG A 341 5.53 -3.78 -21.37
N ARG A 342 5.42 -2.51 -21.76
CA ARG A 342 6.54 -1.54 -21.65
C ARG A 342 7.04 -1.40 -20.21
N GLY A 343 6.13 -1.41 -19.23
CA GLY A 343 6.47 -1.37 -17.80
C GLY A 343 7.38 -2.52 -17.38
N VAL A 344 7.02 -3.77 -17.72
CA VAL A 344 7.85 -4.95 -17.44
C VAL A 344 9.21 -4.85 -18.15
N ARG A 345 9.26 -4.42 -19.41
CA ARG A 345 10.53 -4.28 -20.16
C ARG A 345 11.48 -3.26 -19.55
N LEU A 346 10.96 -2.15 -19.04
CA LEU A 346 11.73 -1.14 -18.31
C LEU A 346 12.19 -1.69 -16.96
N ASN A 347 11.30 -2.40 -16.26
CA ASN A 347 11.63 -2.97 -14.96
C ASN A 347 12.75 -4.00 -15.05
N VAL A 348 12.78 -4.85 -16.08
CA VAL A 348 13.91 -5.78 -16.31
C VAL A 348 15.25 -5.05 -16.35
N ARG A 349 15.33 -3.91 -17.05
CA ARG A 349 16.58 -3.12 -17.15
C ARG A 349 16.95 -2.49 -15.80
N SER A 350 15.96 -1.98 -15.07
CA SER A 350 16.14 -1.41 -13.74
C SER A 350 16.63 -2.47 -12.75
N LEU A 351 15.95 -3.62 -12.70
CA LEU A 351 16.25 -4.74 -11.82
C LEU A 351 17.64 -5.31 -12.08
N LEU A 352 18.06 -5.45 -13.35
CA LEU A 352 19.42 -5.88 -13.68
C LEU A 352 20.51 -4.90 -13.24
N ARG A 353 20.20 -3.61 -13.06
CA ARG A 353 21.17 -2.64 -12.52
C ARG A 353 21.22 -2.67 -11.00
N ARG A 354 20.06 -2.85 -10.35
CA ARG A 354 19.91 -2.73 -8.89
C ARG A 354 20.16 -4.03 -8.13
N ASP A 355 19.82 -5.18 -8.72
CA ASP A 355 19.82 -6.47 -8.02
C ASP A 355 20.95 -7.39 -8.51
N GLY A 356 21.78 -7.85 -7.56
CA GLY A 356 22.87 -8.80 -7.81
C GLY A 356 22.37 -10.19 -8.21
N TRP A 357 21.24 -10.64 -7.64
CA TRP A 357 20.69 -11.96 -7.94
C TRP A 357 20.09 -12.01 -9.35
N ALA A 358 19.42 -10.94 -9.79
CA ALA A 358 18.94 -10.82 -11.16
C ALA A 358 20.09 -10.89 -12.18
N ARG A 359 21.21 -10.20 -11.91
CA ARG A 359 22.44 -10.29 -12.74
C ARG A 359 23.03 -11.69 -12.72
N LEU A 360 23.13 -12.31 -11.56
CA LEU A 360 23.66 -13.67 -11.43
C LEU A 360 22.78 -14.66 -12.20
N ALA A 361 21.46 -14.57 -12.11
CA ALA A 361 20.54 -15.46 -12.81
C ALA A 361 20.69 -15.37 -14.34
N VAL A 362 20.75 -14.16 -14.89
CA VAL A 362 20.91 -13.94 -16.34
C VAL A 362 22.34 -14.27 -16.81
N GLY A 363 23.35 -13.80 -16.08
CA GLY A 363 24.76 -14.07 -16.39
C GLY A 363 25.08 -15.56 -16.36
N HIS A 364 24.53 -16.28 -15.40
CA HIS A 364 24.65 -17.73 -15.34
C HIS A 364 23.94 -18.43 -16.49
N ALA A 365 22.71 -18.02 -16.86
CA ALA A 365 22.04 -18.59 -18.04
C ALA A 365 22.86 -18.38 -19.33
N ALA A 366 23.46 -17.20 -19.49
CA ALA A 366 24.37 -16.91 -20.59
C ALA A 366 25.63 -17.78 -20.55
N ALA A 367 26.24 -17.97 -19.37
CA ALA A 367 27.42 -18.82 -19.20
C ALA A 367 27.13 -20.29 -19.58
N VAL A 368 25.97 -20.83 -19.18
CA VAL A 368 25.53 -22.17 -19.59
C VAL A 368 25.42 -22.26 -21.12
N MET A 369 24.86 -21.25 -21.78
CA MET A 369 24.76 -21.24 -23.24
C MET A 369 26.12 -21.13 -23.94
N VAL A 370 27.07 -20.39 -23.36
CA VAL A 370 28.46 -20.37 -23.85
C VAL A 370 29.09 -21.75 -23.71
N CYS A 371 28.90 -22.44 -22.58
CA CYS A 371 29.36 -23.81 -22.41
C CYS A 371 28.75 -24.77 -23.44
N VAL A 372 27.44 -24.66 -23.70
CA VAL A 372 26.76 -25.43 -24.77
C VAL A 372 27.40 -25.18 -26.12
N LEU A 373 27.61 -23.91 -26.49
CA LEU A 373 28.26 -23.53 -27.75
C LEU A 373 29.67 -24.11 -27.88
N VAL A 374 30.48 -24.06 -26.82
CA VAL A 374 31.85 -24.60 -26.82
C VAL A 374 31.82 -26.12 -26.98
N ILE A 375 30.94 -26.81 -26.25
CA ILE A 375 30.78 -28.27 -26.36
C ILE A 375 30.39 -28.67 -27.79
N THR A 376 29.46 -27.94 -28.43
CA THR A 376 28.97 -28.27 -29.77
C THR A 376 29.93 -27.88 -30.90
N LEU A 377 30.61 -26.73 -30.81
CA LEU A 377 31.40 -26.19 -31.92
C LEU A 377 32.83 -26.75 -31.98
N VAL A 378 33.45 -27.03 -30.83
CA VAL A 378 34.85 -27.48 -30.79
C VAL A 378 34.98 -28.92 -31.32
N PRO A 379 35.93 -29.19 -32.23
CA PRO A 379 36.22 -30.54 -32.71
C PRO A 379 36.97 -31.35 -31.66
N TRP A 380 36.24 -31.87 -30.69
CA TRP A 380 36.76 -32.81 -29.71
C TRP A 380 37.19 -34.11 -30.38
N THR A 381 38.38 -34.58 -30.03
CA THR A 381 38.90 -35.91 -30.37
C THR A 381 38.61 -36.92 -29.26
N GLU A 382 38.46 -36.43 -28.02
CA GLU A 382 38.19 -37.21 -26.82
C GLU A 382 36.94 -36.69 -26.09
N ARG A 383 36.26 -37.57 -25.34
CA ARG A 383 34.99 -37.26 -24.66
C ARG A 383 35.17 -36.69 -23.25
N ASP A 384 36.35 -36.82 -22.67
CA ASP A 384 36.57 -36.51 -21.24
C ASP A 384 36.42 -35.01 -20.96
N VAL A 385 36.98 -34.16 -21.82
CA VAL A 385 36.87 -32.71 -21.66
C VAL A 385 35.41 -32.21 -21.76
N PRO A 386 34.63 -32.51 -22.82
CA PRO A 386 33.24 -32.06 -22.89
C PRO A 386 32.36 -32.68 -21.81
N ARG A 387 32.66 -33.91 -21.34
CA ARG A 387 31.96 -34.54 -20.21
C ARG A 387 32.22 -33.82 -18.89
N VAL A 388 33.47 -33.45 -18.60
CA VAL A 388 33.81 -32.64 -17.40
C VAL A 388 33.14 -31.28 -17.48
N MET A 389 33.18 -30.60 -18.63
CA MET A 389 32.49 -29.32 -18.82
C MET A 389 30.99 -29.44 -18.56
N PHE A 390 30.33 -30.47 -19.09
CA PHE A 390 28.92 -30.72 -18.85
C PHE A 390 28.59 -30.86 -17.36
N TRP A 391 29.30 -31.73 -16.63
CA TRP A 391 29.02 -31.97 -15.21
C TRP A 391 29.32 -30.75 -14.33
N VAL A 392 30.41 -30.04 -14.60
CA VAL A 392 30.75 -28.80 -13.87
C VAL A 392 29.65 -27.75 -14.09
N THR A 393 29.23 -27.53 -15.34
CA THR A 393 28.16 -26.57 -15.65
C THR A 393 26.83 -27.00 -15.03
N LEU A 394 26.47 -28.29 -15.09
CA LEU A 394 25.22 -28.81 -14.52
C LEU A 394 25.21 -28.67 -12.98
N VAL A 395 26.27 -29.08 -12.29
CA VAL A 395 26.37 -28.99 -10.82
C VAL A 395 26.36 -27.53 -10.37
N ALA A 396 27.13 -26.65 -11.03
CA ALA A 396 27.12 -25.22 -10.75
C ALA A 396 25.71 -24.61 -10.95
N SER A 397 25.00 -25.04 -12.00
CA SER A 397 23.63 -24.62 -12.28
C SER A 397 22.64 -25.05 -11.20
N LEU A 398 22.73 -26.31 -10.77
CA LEU A 398 21.85 -26.86 -9.74
C LEU A 398 22.12 -26.22 -8.38
N LEU A 399 23.40 -26.01 -8.01
CA LEU A 399 23.79 -25.33 -6.78
C LEU A 399 23.26 -23.90 -6.75
N THR A 400 23.51 -23.12 -7.80
CA THR A 400 23.04 -21.74 -7.88
C THR A 400 21.51 -21.63 -7.96
N MET A 401 20.80 -22.64 -8.48
CA MET A 401 19.33 -22.73 -8.41
C MET A 401 18.83 -23.12 -7.01
N TYR A 402 19.58 -23.95 -6.29
CA TYR A 402 19.28 -24.38 -4.94
C TYR A 402 19.40 -23.20 -3.95
N PHE A 403 20.51 -22.45 -4.00
CA PHE A 403 20.74 -21.27 -3.17
C PHE A 403 19.82 -20.08 -3.50
N ASP A 404 19.23 -20.07 -4.69
CA ASP A 404 18.23 -19.08 -5.09
C ASP A 404 16.82 -19.36 -4.50
N ARG A 405 16.52 -20.61 -4.09
CA ARG A 405 15.24 -20.95 -3.42
C ARG A 405 14.95 -20.13 -2.14
N PRO A 406 15.87 -19.97 -1.18
CA PRO A 406 15.61 -19.19 0.03
C PRO A 406 15.36 -17.69 -0.24
N TYR A 407 16.02 -17.07 -1.23
CA TYR A 407 15.77 -15.68 -1.62
C TYR A 407 14.33 -15.47 -2.10
N THR A 408 13.83 -16.37 -2.95
CA THR A 408 12.41 -16.35 -3.38
C THR A 408 11.42 -16.64 -2.25
N ARG A 409 11.77 -17.51 -1.30
CA ARG A 409 10.91 -17.79 -0.14
C ARG A 409 10.86 -16.61 0.83
N ALA A 410 11.96 -15.90 1.06
CA ALA A 410 11.99 -14.72 1.93
C ALA A 410 11.24 -13.51 1.32
N ALA A 411 11.37 -13.31 0.00
CA ALA A 411 10.58 -12.30 -0.72
C ALA A 411 9.07 -12.60 -0.67
N LEU A 412 8.67 -13.87 -0.85
CA LEU A 412 7.26 -14.29 -0.72
C LEU A 412 6.77 -14.30 0.74
N ALA A 413 7.61 -14.64 1.71
CA ALA A 413 7.26 -14.68 3.13
C ALA A 413 7.11 -13.28 3.75
N SER A 414 7.93 -12.31 3.33
CA SER A 414 7.79 -10.91 3.73
C SER A 414 6.52 -10.25 3.16
N LEU A 415 6.04 -10.71 2.00
CA LEU A 415 4.75 -10.33 1.42
C LEU A 415 3.57 -10.99 2.15
N ARG A 416 3.72 -12.23 2.65
CA ARG A 416 2.71 -12.96 3.43
C ARG A 416 2.58 -12.56 4.91
N ARG A 417 3.58 -11.92 5.50
CA ARG A 417 3.56 -11.47 6.91
C ARG A 417 2.97 -10.06 7.10
N ARG A 418 2.57 -9.39 6.01
CA ARG A 418 1.95 -8.04 6.03
C ARG A 418 0.48 -8.04 5.59
N THR A 419 -0.05 -9.19 5.19
CA THR A 419 -1.49 -9.51 5.26
C THR A 419 -1.80 -9.96 6.66
#